data_AF-T1FIK6-F1
#
_entry.id   AF-T1FIK6-F1
#
_cell.length_a   1.000
_cell.length_b   1.000
_cell.length_c   1.000
_cell.angle_alpha   90.00
_cell.angle_beta   90.00
_cell.angle_gamma   90.00
#
_symmetry.space_group_name_H-M   'P 1'
#
loop_
_entity.id
_entity.type
_entity.pdbx_description
1 polymer ?
#
loop_
_entity_poly.entity_id
_entity_poly.type
_entity_poly.pdbx_seq_one_letter_code
_entity_poly.pdbx_strand_id
1 'polypeptide(L)'
;VKVVQQHSVYRARQGVFGRPMAIAAAKTMPGHKWWMSFGAQTPELQKIAVRVLSQVTSAGSCERNWSTFDFIHTKKRNRLACKTVEKIVNVHCNLQLVTKIEDINYIDEYIDWSSDADSDDNVD
;
A
#
# COMPACT_ATOMS: atom_id res chain seq x y z
N VAL A 1 -3.64 -19.25 -7.25
CA VAL A 1 -4.11 -19.61 -8.63
C VAL A 1 -4.87 -18.48 -9.31
N LYS A 2 -5.86 -17.82 -8.66
CA LYS A 2 -6.69 -16.76 -9.27
C LYS A 2 -5.92 -15.51 -9.73
N VAL A 3 -4.97 -14.98 -8.93
CA VAL A 3 -4.17 -13.80 -9.28
C VAL A 3 -3.27 -14.03 -10.50
N VAL A 4 -2.67 -15.20 -10.63
CA VAL A 4 -1.78 -15.54 -11.76
C VAL A 4 -2.56 -15.54 -13.08
N GLN A 5 -3.79 -16.06 -13.07
CA GLN A 5 -4.67 -16.02 -14.24
C GLN A 5 -5.09 -14.58 -14.59
N GLN A 6 -5.48 -13.80 -13.60
CA GLN A 6 -5.83 -12.39 -13.78
C GLN A 6 -4.65 -11.55 -14.29
N HIS A 7 -3.44 -11.85 -13.83
CA HIS A 7 -2.22 -11.24 -14.33
C HIS A 7 -2.00 -11.55 -15.82
N SER A 8 -2.28 -12.78 -16.26
CA SER A 8 -2.22 -13.13 -17.68
C SER A 8 -3.24 -12.34 -18.52
N VAL A 9 -4.46 -12.12 -18.01
CA VAL A 9 -5.49 -11.29 -18.66
C VAL A 9 -5.02 -9.84 -18.83
N TYR A 10 -4.48 -9.25 -17.75
CA TYR A 10 -3.90 -7.90 -17.79
C TYR A 10 -2.73 -7.82 -18.78
N ARG A 11 -1.79 -8.76 -18.72
CA ARG A 11 -0.59 -8.79 -19.58
C ARG A 11 -0.95 -8.94 -21.05
N ALA A 12 -1.98 -9.72 -21.36
CA ALA A 12 -2.52 -9.88 -22.70
C ALA A 12 -3.38 -8.70 -23.17
N ARG A 13 -3.54 -7.65 -22.34
CA ARG A 13 -4.40 -6.47 -22.59
C ARG A 13 -5.82 -6.85 -22.99
N GLN A 14 -6.34 -7.93 -22.42
CA GLN A 14 -7.69 -8.40 -22.71
C GLN A 14 -8.74 -7.46 -22.10
N GLY A 15 -9.90 -7.37 -22.74
CA GLY A 15 -11.04 -6.62 -22.20
C GLY A 15 -10.76 -5.13 -22.01
N VAL A 16 -10.98 -4.63 -20.79
CA VAL A 16 -10.86 -3.20 -20.46
C VAL A 16 -9.43 -2.68 -20.59
N PHE A 17 -8.43 -3.55 -20.38
CA PHE A 17 -7.01 -3.16 -20.41
C PHE A 17 -6.48 -2.80 -21.81
N GLY A 18 -7.12 -3.31 -22.86
CA GLY A 18 -6.76 -3.01 -24.25
C GLY A 18 -7.45 -1.75 -24.81
N ARG A 19 -8.40 -1.16 -24.07
CA ARG A 19 -9.15 0.01 -24.56
C ARG A 19 -8.22 1.22 -24.71
N PRO A 20 -8.33 1.99 -25.80
CA PRO A 20 -7.50 3.19 -26.00
C PRO A 20 -7.53 4.16 -24.81
N MET A 21 -8.71 4.31 -24.19
CA MET A 21 -8.90 5.18 -23.03
C MET A 21 -8.13 4.69 -21.79
N ALA A 22 -8.11 3.38 -21.54
CA ALA A 22 -7.35 2.80 -20.43
C ALA A 22 -5.83 2.95 -20.67
N ILE A 23 -5.37 2.75 -21.90
CA ILE A 23 -3.96 2.91 -22.29
C ILE A 23 -3.51 4.37 -22.17
N ALA A 24 -4.35 5.33 -22.58
CA ALA A 24 -4.07 6.75 -22.45
C ALA A 24 -4.00 7.16 -20.97
N ALA A 25 -4.98 6.74 -20.16
CA ALA A 25 -5.02 7.03 -18.73
C ALA A 25 -3.82 6.44 -17.97
N ALA A 26 -3.31 5.28 -18.37
CA ALA A 26 -2.16 4.64 -17.72
C ALA A 26 -0.88 5.50 -17.77
N LYS A 27 -0.77 6.45 -18.71
CA LYS A 27 0.39 7.32 -18.86
C LYS A 27 0.33 8.59 -18.01
N THR A 28 -0.87 9.04 -17.66
CA THR A 28 -1.09 10.35 -17.02
C THR A 28 -1.64 10.24 -15.61
N MET A 29 -2.25 9.10 -15.25
CA MET A 29 -2.90 8.89 -13.97
C MET A 29 -1.96 8.19 -12.97
N PRO A 30 -2.06 8.51 -11.67
CA PRO A 30 -1.40 7.72 -10.62
C PRO A 30 -1.82 6.24 -10.70
N GLY A 31 -0.85 5.34 -10.52
CA GLY A 31 -1.06 3.90 -10.72
C GLY A 31 -2.22 3.30 -9.92
N HIS A 32 -2.35 3.66 -8.64
CA HIS A 32 -3.46 3.18 -7.80
C HIS A 32 -4.84 3.65 -8.32
N LYS A 33 -4.98 4.92 -8.75
CA LYS A 33 -6.23 5.44 -9.32
C LYS A 33 -6.59 4.76 -10.64
N TRP A 34 -5.58 4.44 -11.45
CA TRP A 34 -5.78 3.70 -12.68
C TRP A 34 -6.33 2.30 -12.40
N TRP A 35 -5.74 1.59 -11.44
CA TRP A 35 -6.23 0.27 -11.03
C TRP A 35 -7.63 0.33 -10.41
N MET A 36 -7.97 1.37 -9.64
CA MET A 36 -9.35 1.58 -9.16
C MET A 36 -10.34 1.74 -10.32
N SER A 37 -9.96 2.46 -11.38
CA SER A 37 -10.85 2.77 -12.52
C SER A 37 -11.00 1.64 -13.53
N PHE A 38 -9.94 0.88 -13.79
CA PHE A 38 -9.87 -0.09 -14.89
C PHE A 38 -9.64 -1.54 -14.45
N GLY A 39 -9.37 -1.78 -13.16
CA GLY A 39 -9.01 -3.09 -12.60
C GLY A 39 -10.18 -4.02 -12.27
N ALA A 40 -11.43 -3.57 -12.42
CA ALA A 40 -12.62 -4.31 -11.98
C ALA A 40 -12.77 -5.73 -12.58
N GLN A 41 -12.19 -5.98 -13.77
CA GLN A 41 -12.19 -7.31 -14.40
C GLN A 41 -11.21 -8.29 -13.74
N THR A 42 -10.33 -7.80 -12.88
CA THR A 42 -9.31 -8.58 -12.16
C THR A 42 -9.32 -8.17 -10.68
N PRO A 43 -10.36 -8.51 -9.91
CA PRO A 43 -10.55 -7.98 -8.55
C PRO A 43 -9.42 -8.33 -7.59
N GLU A 44 -8.86 -9.54 -7.67
CA GLU A 44 -7.76 -9.96 -6.79
C GLU A 44 -6.46 -9.22 -7.11
N LEU A 45 -6.15 -9.09 -8.41
CA LEU A 45 -5.00 -8.32 -8.87
C LEU A 45 -5.17 -6.83 -8.58
N GLN A 46 -6.39 -6.30 -8.72
CA GLN A 46 -6.72 -4.91 -8.42
C GLN A 46 -6.47 -4.59 -6.95
N LYS A 47 -6.94 -5.43 -6.01
CA LYS A 47 -6.67 -5.26 -4.57
C LYS A 47 -5.16 -5.15 -4.30
N ILE A 48 -4.36 -6.06 -4.85
CA ILE A 48 -2.91 -6.07 -4.66
C ILE A 48 -2.26 -4.84 -5.32
N ALA A 49 -2.64 -4.52 -6.56
CA ALA A 49 -2.06 -3.42 -7.30
C ALA A 49 -2.36 -2.07 -6.67
N VAL A 50 -3.59 -1.85 -6.19
CA VAL A 50 -3.96 -0.66 -5.44
C VAL A 50 -3.13 -0.56 -4.16
N ARG A 51 -3.02 -1.64 -3.37
CA ARG A 51 -2.20 -1.66 -2.14
C ARG A 51 -0.75 -1.28 -2.40
N VAL A 52 -0.12 -1.87 -3.41
CA VAL A 52 1.30 -1.63 -3.70
C VAL A 52 1.53 -0.25 -4.29
N LEU A 53 0.68 0.20 -5.21
CA LEU A 53 0.84 1.47 -5.93
C LEU A 53 0.27 2.68 -5.19
N SER A 54 -0.43 2.48 -4.07
CA SER A 54 -0.82 3.55 -3.15
C SER A 54 0.29 3.88 -2.15
N GLN A 55 1.28 2.98 -1.97
CA GLN A 55 2.42 3.25 -1.10
C GLN A 55 3.34 4.31 -1.72
N VAL A 56 3.72 5.30 -0.92
CA VAL A 56 4.73 6.29 -1.31
C VAL A 56 6.11 5.64 -1.19
N THR A 57 6.60 5.03 -2.27
CA THR A 57 8.00 4.60 -2.35
C THR A 57 8.89 5.80 -2.68
N SER A 58 9.11 6.68 -1.71
CA SER A 58 10.16 7.70 -1.80
C SER A 58 11.36 7.26 -0.97
N ALA A 59 12.57 7.38 -1.53
CA ALA A 59 13.81 7.16 -0.78
C ALA A 59 13.84 8.04 0.50
N GLY A 60 13.26 9.25 0.44
CA GLY A 60 13.11 10.14 1.59
C GLY A 60 12.17 9.62 2.69
N SER A 61 11.16 8.80 2.37
CA SER A 61 10.35 8.11 3.39
C SER A 61 11.17 7.04 4.11
N CYS A 62 12.00 6.30 3.37
CA CYS A 62 12.93 5.34 3.95
C CYS A 62 14.00 6.04 4.80
N GLU A 63 14.62 7.11 4.30
CA GLU A 63 15.62 7.91 5.04
C GLU A 63 15.06 8.49 6.33
N ARG A 64 13.80 8.95 6.35
CA ARG A 64 13.11 9.36 7.59
C ARG A 64 12.97 8.20 8.58
N ASN A 65 12.56 7.02 8.11
CA ASN A 65 12.47 5.84 8.98
C ASN A 65 13.84 5.44 9.53
N TRP A 66 14.90 5.53 8.71
CA TRP A 66 16.28 5.27 9.14
C TRP A 66 16.78 6.30 10.15
N SER A 67 16.44 7.58 9.99
CA SER A 67 16.77 8.63 10.95
C SER A 67 16.05 8.41 12.29
N THR A 68 14.78 8.00 12.28
CA THR A 68 14.05 7.61 13.50
C THR A 68 14.67 6.38 14.15
N PHE A 69 15.07 5.40 13.36
CA PHE A 69 15.79 4.22 13.86
C PHE A 69 17.08 4.64 14.55
N ASP A 70 17.91 5.48 13.91
CA ASP A 70 19.16 5.98 14.48
C ASP A 70 18.93 6.81 15.75
N PHE A 71 17.85 7.61 15.81
CA PHE A 71 17.43 8.35 17.00
C PHE A 71 16.99 7.46 18.17
N ILE A 72 16.21 6.40 17.92
CA ILE A 72 15.77 5.45 18.97
C ILE A 72 16.94 4.57 19.43
N HIS A 73 17.83 4.22 18.49
CA HIS A 73 18.89 3.25 18.69
C HIS A 73 20.23 3.87 19.13
N THR A 74 20.39 5.20 19.13
CA THR A 74 21.61 5.88 19.63
C THR A 74 21.27 7.06 20.58
N LYS A 75 22.09 7.48 21.56
CA LYS A 75 23.56 7.64 21.58
C LYS A 75 24.28 7.40 22.91
N LYS A 76 23.70 6.72 23.93
CA LYS A 76 24.46 6.42 25.19
C LYS A 76 24.37 5.00 25.75
N ARG A 77 23.38 4.17 25.36
CA ARG A 77 23.23 2.70 25.57
C ARG A 77 21.73 2.39 25.62
N ASN A 78 21.12 2.06 24.48
CA ASN A 78 19.80 1.44 24.52
C ASN A 78 19.95 -0.04 24.16
N ARG A 79 19.71 -0.93 25.13
CA ARG A 79 19.77 -2.41 24.96
C ARG A 79 18.43 -2.94 24.48
N LEU A 80 17.75 -2.22 23.59
CA LEU A 80 16.50 -2.70 23.03
C LEU A 80 16.81 -3.80 22.01
N ALA A 81 16.03 -4.86 22.04
CA ALA A 81 16.08 -5.87 20.99
C ALA A 81 15.62 -5.24 19.66
N CYS A 82 16.20 -5.67 18.54
CA CYS A 82 15.85 -5.18 17.20
C CYS A 82 14.32 -5.22 16.95
N LYS A 83 13.66 -6.32 17.33
CA LYS A 83 12.19 -6.47 17.25
C LYS A 83 11.42 -5.38 17.99
N THR A 84 11.93 -4.91 19.11
CA THR A 84 11.30 -3.84 19.90
C THR A 84 11.49 -2.49 19.22
N VAL A 85 12.68 -2.23 18.68
CA VAL A 85 12.95 -1.00 17.93
C VAL A 85 12.11 -0.91 16.66
N GLU A 86 11.98 -2.01 15.91
CA GLU A 86 11.10 -2.10 14.73
C GLU A 86 9.65 -1.72 15.07
N LYS A 87 9.11 -2.25 16.18
CA LYS A 87 7.77 -1.90 16.64
C LYS A 87 7.64 -0.41 17.00
N ILE A 88 8.62 0.15 17.70
CA ILE A 88 8.59 1.57 18.08
C ILE A 88 8.68 2.47 16.85
N VAL A 89 9.57 2.15 15.89
CA VAL A 89 9.66 2.86 14.61
C VAL A 89 8.33 2.78 13.87
N ASN A 90 7.72 1.59 13.79
CA ASN A 90 6.42 1.41 13.13
C ASN A 90 5.33 2.29 13.78
N VAL A 91 5.19 2.24 15.11
CA VAL A 91 4.22 3.07 15.84
C VAL A 91 4.50 4.56 15.64
N HIS A 92 5.77 4.99 15.72
CA HIS A 92 6.17 6.37 15.54
C HIS A 92 5.84 6.88 14.13
N CYS A 93 6.17 6.11 13.10
CA CYS A 93 5.89 6.47 11.72
C CYS A 93 4.38 6.50 11.43
N ASN A 94 3.61 5.52 11.92
CA ASN A 94 2.16 5.50 11.75
C ASN A 94 1.49 6.67 12.48
N LEU A 95 1.94 6.99 13.71
CA LEU A 95 1.43 8.14 14.45
C LEU A 95 1.69 9.44 13.69
N GLN A 96 2.90 9.65 13.17
CA GLN A 96 3.20 10.82 12.34
C GLN A 96 2.36 10.88 11.06
N LEU A 97 2.04 9.74 10.46
CA LEU A 97 1.17 9.68 9.27
C LEU A 97 -0.25 10.09 9.64
N VAL A 98 -0.81 9.54 10.72
CA VAL A 98 -2.15 9.89 11.21
C VAL A 98 -2.26 11.38 11.51
N THR A 99 -1.31 11.94 12.27
CA THR A 99 -1.30 13.38 12.59
C THR A 99 -1.23 14.24 11.33
N LYS A 100 -0.42 13.87 10.33
CA LYS A 100 -0.35 14.62 9.06
C LYS A 100 -1.63 14.53 8.26
N ILE A 101 -2.29 13.37 8.26
CA ILE A 101 -3.58 13.18 7.59
C ILE A 101 -4.63 14.09 8.24
N GLU A 102 -4.66 14.14 9.58
CA GLU A 102 -5.52 15.02 10.36
C GLU A 102 -5.25 16.51 10.10
N ASP A 103 -3.97 16.92 10.11
CA ASP A 103 -3.55 18.32 9.90
C ASP A 103 -3.91 18.86 8.51
N ILE A 104 -3.93 18.00 7.49
CA ILE A 104 -4.22 18.39 6.10
C ILE A 104 -5.74 18.33 5.82
N ASN A 105 -6.57 17.92 6.79
CA ASN A 105 -7.98 17.56 6.55
C ASN A 105 -8.09 16.57 5.36
N TYR A 106 -7.08 15.71 5.19
CA TYR A 106 -6.99 14.78 4.07
C TYR A 106 -7.91 13.60 4.38
N ILE A 107 -9.16 13.70 3.94
CA ILE A 107 -10.06 12.56 3.86
C ILE A 107 -9.58 11.75 2.66
N ASP A 108 -8.58 10.88 2.85
CA ASP A 108 -8.49 9.74 1.94
C ASP A 108 -9.84 9.02 2.04
N GLU A 109 -10.36 8.49 0.92
CA GLU A 109 -11.35 7.43 1.01
C GLU A 109 -10.69 6.30 1.81
N TYR A 110 -10.87 6.32 3.13
CA TYR A 110 -10.28 5.38 4.05
C TYR A 110 -10.84 4.02 3.68
N ILE A 111 -10.08 3.29 2.88
CA ILE A 111 -10.34 1.88 2.60
C ILE A 111 -9.99 1.18 3.90
N ASP A 112 -11.00 0.76 4.65
CA ASP A 112 -10.82 -0.04 5.85
C ASP A 112 -10.28 -1.42 5.46
N TRP A 113 -8.96 -1.54 5.48
CA TRP A 113 -8.24 -2.77 5.17
C TRP A 113 -8.40 -3.85 6.25
N SER A 114 -8.99 -3.54 7.41
CA SER A 114 -9.24 -4.51 8.48
C SER A 114 -10.50 -5.36 8.23
N SER A 115 -11.36 -4.91 7.30
CA SER A 115 -12.58 -5.62 6.89
C SER A 115 -12.33 -6.84 5.99
N ASP A 116 -11.13 -6.95 5.38
CA ASP A 116 -10.69 -8.12 4.60
C ASP A 116 -10.13 -9.25 5.50
N ALA A 117 -10.40 -9.25 6.82
CA ALA A 117 -10.09 -10.41 7.65
C ALA A 117 -10.87 -11.61 7.11
N ASP A 118 -10.13 -12.54 6.49
CA ASP A 118 -10.64 -13.80 5.97
C ASP A 118 -11.58 -14.40 7.02
N SER A 119 -12.87 -14.42 6.68
CA SER A 119 -13.85 -15.26 7.37
C SER A 119 -13.48 -16.69 7.00
N ASP A 120 -12.47 -17.22 7.70
CA ASP A 120 -12.14 -18.63 7.72
C ASP A 120 -13.31 -19.30 8.45
N ASP A 121 -14.41 -19.49 7.72
CA ASP A 121 -15.50 -20.38 8.11
C ASP A 121 -14.94 -21.81 8.09
N ASN A 122 -14.22 -22.14 9.15
CA ASN A 122 -14.16 -23.50 9.67
C ASN A 122 -15.58 -23.84 10.14
N VAL A 123 -16.32 -24.55 9.30
CA VAL A 123 -17.46 -25.35 9.75
C VAL A 123 -17.02 -26.80 9.65
N ASP A 124 -17.05 -27.45 10.82
CA ASP A 124 -16.77 -28.87 11.07
C ASP A 124 -17.49 -29.83 10.11
#